data_AF-A0A916RET0-F1
#
_entry.id   AF-A0A916RET0-F1
#
_cell.length_a   1.000
_cell.length_b   1.000
_cell.length_c   1.000
_cell.angle_alpha   90.00
_cell.angle_beta   90.00
_cell.angle_gamma   90.00
#
_symmetry.space_group_name_H-M   'P 1'
#
loop_
_entity.id
_entity.type
_entity.pdbx_description
1 polymer ?
#
loop_
_entity_poly.entity_id
_entity_poly.type
_entity_poly.pdbx_seq_one_letter_code
_entity_poly.pdbx_strand_id
1 'polypeptide(L)'
;MRFSFRIRSPERDETTDEFRFEAILRAIRKEIAGVEKESAGLRARCEAARCSASFAFEALDYENSVEMETRIRSLSETLLQGERRLEELERQLRFLNQLEAEVLDFRSDAFAIRHPALNSRIASSLPNR
;
A
#
# COMPACT_ATOMS: atom_id res chain seq x y z
N MET A 1 26.49 22.39 44.83
CA MET A 1 25.65 22.29 43.62
C MET A 1 25.64 20.83 43.18
N ARG A 2 24.51 20.11 43.33
CA ARG A 2 24.40 18.71 42.84
C ARG A 2 23.80 18.74 41.44
N PHE A 3 24.58 18.39 40.43
CA PHE A 3 24.05 18.06 39.11
C PHE A 3 23.37 16.69 39.21
N SER A 4 22.04 16.63 39.29
CA SER A 4 21.33 15.36 39.12
C SER A 4 21.17 15.10 37.63
N PHE A 5 22.03 14.27 37.04
CA PHE A 5 21.75 13.67 35.74
C PHE A 5 20.56 12.73 35.90
N ARG A 6 19.36 13.16 35.48
CA ARG A 6 18.18 12.29 35.40
C ARG A 6 18.26 11.51 34.10
N ILE A 7 18.91 10.36 34.16
CA ILE A 7 18.88 9.37 33.07
C ILE A 7 17.45 8.83 32.96
N ARG A 8 16.91 8.77 31.74
CA ARG A 8 15.57 8.21 31.49
C ARG A 8 15.58 6.70 31.80
N SER A 9 14.44 6.17 32.25
CA SER A 9 14.30 4.73 32.45
C SER A 9 14.16 4.02 31.09
N PRO A 10 14.80 2.85 30.90
CA PRO A 10 14.69 2.06 29.68
C PRO A 10 13.24 1.81 29.23
N GLU A 11 12.35 1.49 30.17
CA GLU A 11 10.91 1.25 29.94
C GLU A 11 10.20 2.44 29.27
N ARG A 12 10.59 3.69 29.61
CA ARG A 12 10.00 4.88 28.99
C ARG A 12 10.50 5.09 27.57
N ASP A 13 11.75 4.74 27.30
CA ASP A 13 12.31 4.81 25.96
C ASP A 13 11.67 3.73 25.07
N GLU A 14 11.45 2.52 25.58
CA GLU A 14 10.70 1.44 24.91
C GLU A 14 9.29 1.87 24.53
N THR A 15 8.53 2.37 25.52
CA THR A 15 7.17 2.87 25.30
C THR A 15 7.15 3.96 24.21
N THR A 16 8.13 4.87 24.24
CA THR A 16 8.23 5.96 23.25
C THR A 16 8.55 5.43 21.85
N ASP A 17 9.45 4.45 21.74
CA ASP A 17 9.80 3.82 20.47
C ASP A 17 8.60 3.05 19.89
N GLU A 18 7.85 2.31 20.71
CA GLU A 18 6.61 1.64 20.29
C GLU A 18 5.60 2.63 19.71
N PHE A 19 5.33 3.74 20.40
CA PHE A 19 4.43 4.77 19.90
C PHE A 19 4.86 5.35 18.55
N ARG A 20 6.17 5.54 18.34
CA ARG A 20 6.71 6.02 17.07
C ARG A 20 6.48 5.02 15.94
N PHE A 21 6.81 3.75 16.15
CA PHE A 21 6.61 2.72 15.12
C PHE A 21 5.15 2.52 14.79
N GLU A 22 4.27 2.51 15.79
CA GLU A 22 2.84 2.44 15.53
C GLU A 22 2.33 3.64 14.72
N ALA A 23 2.81 4.86 15.00
CA ALA A 23 2.43 6.03 14.24
C ALA A 23 2.84 5.92 12.77
N ILE A 24 4.06 5.43 12.50
CA ILE A 24 4.58 5.18 11.15
C ILE A 24 3.74 4.12 10.44
N LEU A 25 3.51 2.96 11.08
CA LEU A 25 2.72 1.88 10.50
C LEU A 25 1.29 2.31 10.20
N ARG A 26 0.65 3.08 11.09
CA ARG A 26 -0.68 3.64 10.85
C ARG A 26 -0.70 4.56 9.63
N ALA A 27 0.33 5.38 9.45
CA ALA A 27 0.44 6.25 8.28
C ALA A 27 0.59 5.44 6.99
N ILE A 28 1.49 4.45 6.97
CA ILE A 28 1.71 3.57 5.80
C ILE A 28 0.41 2.85 5.41
N ARG A 29 -0.25 2.20 6.38
CA ARG A 29 -1.52 1.48 6.15
C ARG A 29 -2.65 2.37 5.64
N LYS A 30 -2.71 3.62 6.12
CA LYS A 30 -3.67 4.59 5.63
C LYS A 30 -3.45 4.89 4.15
N GLU A 31 -2.21 5.10 3.72
CA GLU A 31 -1.89 5.35 2.33
C GLU A 31 -2.10 4.11 1.45
N ILE A 32 -1.78 2.91 1.94
CA ILE A 32 -2.13 1.63 1.28
C ILE A 32 -3.63 1.57 0.98
N ALA A 33 -4.48 1.78 1.99
CA ALA A 33 -5.93 1.77 1.82
C ALA A 33 -6.42 2.86 0.85
N GLY A 34 -5.73 4.02 0.83
CA GLY A 34 -6.00 5.10 -0.13
C GLY A 34 -5.73 4.68 -1.57
N VAL A 35 -4.57 4.07 -1.84
CA VAL A 35 -4.17 3.56 -3.16
C VAL A 35 -5.08 2.44 -3.63
N GLU A 36 -5.46 1.53 -2.74
CA GLU A 36 -6.41 0.44 -3.05
C GLU A 36 -7.78 0.99 -3.44
N LYS A 37 -8.30 1.97 -2.69
CA LYS A 37 -9.57 2.63 -3.00
C LYS A 37 -9.53 3.37 -4.34
N GLU A 38 -8.46 4.10 -4.62
CA GLU A 38 -8.28 4.77 -5.91
C GLU A 38 -8.24 3.75 -7.05
N SER A 39 -7.46 2.68 -6.89
CA SER A 39 -7.32 1.60 -7.87
C SER A 39 -8.67 0.94 -8.16
N ALA A 40 -9.45 0.63 -7.13
CA ALA A 40 -10.79 0.04 -7.28
C ALA A 40 -11.72 0.96 -8.06
N GLY A 41 -11.76 2.25 -7.72
CA GLY A 41 -12.58 3.24 -8.42
C GLY A 41 -12.13 3.46 -9.88
N LEU A 42 -10.83 3.38 -10.16
CA LEU A 42 -10.31 3.51 -11.51
C LEU A 42 -10.61 2.25 -12.35
N ARG A 43 -10.41 1.04 -11.81
CA ARG A 43 -10.77 -0.22 -12.50
C ARG A 43 -12.24 -0.24 -12.90
N ALA A 44 -13.13 0.18 -12.01
CA ALA A 44 -14.57 0.26 -12.31
C ALA A 44 -14.87 1.23 -13.47
N ARG A 45 -14.20 2.39 -13.52
CA ARG A 45 -14.37 3.36 -14.63
C ARG A 45 -13.79 2.85 -15.94
N CYS A 46 -12.62 2.20 -15.92
CA CYS A 46 -12.05 1.58 -17.11
C CYS A 46 -12.97 0.48 -17.65
N GLU A 47 -13.53 -0.35 -16.79
CA GLU A 47 -14.45 -1.41 -17.22
C GLU A 47 -15.74 -0.84 -17.84
N ALA A 48 -16.31 0.20 -17.23
CA ALA A 48 -17.46 0.91 -17.82
C ALA A 48 -17.14 1.54 -19.18
N ALA A 49 -15.94 2.13 -19.33
CA ALA A 49 -15.47 2.68 -20.60
C ALA A 49 -15.27 1.58 -21.66
N ARG A 50 -14.75 0.40 -21.26
CA ARG A 50 -14.56 -0.76 -22.13
C ARG A 50 -15.90 -1.30 -22.65
N CYS A 51 -16.88 -1.48 -21.77
CA CYS A 51 -18.23 -1.85 -22.16
C CYS A 51 -18.84 -0.84 -23.14
N SER A 52 -18.73 0.47 -22.82
CA SER A 52 -19.24 1.54 -23.68
C SER A 52 -18.56 1.56 -25.05
N ALA A 53 -17.26 1.29 -25.11
CA ALA A 53 -16.51 1.24 -26.36
C ALA A 53 -16.96 0.06 -27.22
N SER A 54 -17.19 -1.11 -26.61
CA SER A 54 -17.70 -2.29 -27.32
C SER A 54 -19.04 -2.00 -28.01
N PHE A 55 -19.98 -1.36 -27.32
CA PHE A 55 -21.26 -0.98 -27.92
C PHE A 55 -21.11 0.07 -29.03
N ALA A 56 -20.21 1.04 -28.85
CA ALA A 56 -19.97 2.06 -29.87
C ALA A 56 -19.33 1.46 -31.14
N PHE A 57 -18.42 0.48 -30.99
CA PHE A 57 -17.86 -0.27 -32.12
C PHE A 57 -18.92 -1.07 -32.86
N GLU A 58 -19.77 -1.80 -32.13
CA GLU A 58 -20.87 -2.55 -32.73
C GLU A 58 -21.82 -1.62 -33.49
N ALA A 59 -22.17 -0.45 -32.94
CA ALA A 59 -23.02 0.52 -33.62
C ALA A 59 -22.38 1.13 -34.88
N LEU A 60 -21.06 1.38 -34.88
CA LEU A 60 -20.33 1.91 -36.02
C LEU A 60 -20.37 0.95 -37.23
N ASP A 61 -20.34 -0.36 -36.98
CA ASP A 61 -20.44 -1.38 -38.03
C ASP A 61 -21.79 -1.34 -38.77
N TYR A 62 -22.85 -0.85 -38.11
CA TYR A 62 -24.18 -0.70 -38.71
C TYR A 62 -24.41 0.70 -39.33
N GLU A 63 -23.86 1.76 -38.73
CA GLU A 63 -24.02 3.12 -39.21
C GLU A 63 -22.74 3.96 -38.96
N ASN A 64 -22.04 4.29 -40.04
CA ASN A 64 -20.83 5.12 -39.97
C ASN A 64 -21.19 6.57 -39.63
N SER A 65 -20.86 7.01 -38.42
CA SER A 65 -21.06 8.38 -37.96
C SER A 65 -19.79 8.96 -37.35
N VAL A 66 -19.45 10.20 -37.74
CA VAL A 66 -18.28 10.94 -37.21
C VAL A 66 -18.37 11.13 -35.69
N GLU A 67 -19.60 11.20 -35.15
CA GLU A 67 -19.85 11.28 -33.72
C GLU A 67 -19.43 9.97 -33.01
N MET A 68 -19.73 8.81 -33.60
CA MET A 68 -19.34 7.50 -33.06
C MET A 68 -17.82 7.29 -33.11
N GLU A 69 -17.16 7.65 -34.21
CA GLU A 69 -15.70 7.62 -34.28
C GLU A 69 -15.03 8.49 -33.21
N THR A 70 -15.58 9.69 -32.99
CA THR A 70 -15.09 10.61 -31.94
C THR A 70 -15.30 10.01 -30.55
N ARG A 71 -16.45 9.36 -30.32
CA ARG A 71 -16.78 8.70 -29.06
C ARG A 71 -15.84 7.53 -28.77
N ILE A 72 -15.58 6.68 -29.77
CA ILE A 72 -14.64 5.55 -29.69
C ILE A 72 -13.22 6.04 -29.36
N ARG A 73 -12.77 7.11 -30.02
CA ARG A 73 -11.44 7.69 -29.75
C ARG A 73 -11.33 8.19 -28.30
N SER A 74 -12.34 8.92 -27.82
CA SER A 74 -12.38 9.41 -26.44
C SER A 74 -12.36 8.28 -25.41
N LEU A 75 -13.10 7.19 -25.66
CA LEU A 75 -13.12 6.02 -24.78
C LEU A 75 -11.77 5.29 -24.79
N SER A 76 -11.16 5.14 -25.96
CA SER A 76 -9.84 4.54 -26.11
C SER A 76 -8.75 5.33 -25.37
N GLU A 77 -8.76 6.66 -25.47
CA GLU A 77 -7.84 7.52 -24.73
C GLU A 77 -8.03 7.40 -23.21
N THR A 78 -9.30 7.36 -22.76
CA THR A 78 -9.64 7.18 -21.33
C THR A 78 -9.11 5.85 -20.81
N LEU A 79 -9.28 4.76 -21.58
CA LEU A 79 -8.76 3.44 -21.24
C LEU A 79 -7.24 3.44 -21.12
N LEU A 80 -6.54 4.00 -22.12
CA LEU A 80 -5.07 4.04 -22.12
C LEU A 80 -4.51 4.84 -20.92
N GLN A 81 -5.12 5.98 -20.61
CA GLN A 81 -4.73 6.78 -19.44
C GLN A 81 -5.03 6.04 -18.13
N GLY A 82 -6.19 5.38 -18.06
CA GLY A 82 -6.59 4.58 -16.91
C GLY A 82 -5.66 3.40 -16.64
N GLU A 83 -5.27 2.65 -17.68
CA GLU A 83 -4.33 1.53 -17.57
C GLU A 83 -2.96 2.00 -17.07
N ARG A 84 -2.40 3.06 -17.65
CA ARG A 84 -1.12 3.65 -17.18
C ARG A 84 -1.18 4.08 -15.71
N ARG A 85 -2.29 4.68 -15.30
CA ARG A 85 -2.47 5.09 -13.90
C ARG A 85 -2.62 3.88 -12.97
N LEU A 86 -3.30 2.82 -13.40
CA LEU A 86 -3.38 1.57 -12.63
C LEU A 86 -2.00 0.93 -12.42
N GLU A 87 -1.16 0.89 -13.46
CA GLU A 87 0.21 0.38 -13.33
C GLU A 87 1.04 1.18 -12.32
N GLU A 88 0.89 2.50 -12.33
CA GLU A 88 1.57 3.38 -11.36
C GLU A 88 1.05 3.16 -9.93
N LEU A 89 -0.28 3.02 -9.74
CA LEU A 89 -0.86 2.70 -8.43
C LEU A 89 -0.40 1.34 -7.91
N GLU A 90 -0.26 0.34 -8.78
CA GLU A 90 0.26 -0.98 -8.42
C GLU A 90 1.73 -0.91 -7.99
N ARG A 91 2.55 -0.09 -8.67
CA ARG A 91 3.93 0.19 -8.22
C ARG A 91 3.95 0.85 -6.85
N GLN A 92 3.10 1.85 -6.62
CA GLN A 92 3.00 2.53 -5.33
C GLN A 92 2.58 1.57 -4.22
N LEU A 93 1.59 0.70 -4.49
CA LEU A 93 1.13 -0.30 -3.52
C LEU A 93 2.24 -1.30 -3.16
N ARG A 94 2.99 -1.80 -4.16
CA ARG A 94 4.15 -2.68 -3.91
C ARG A 94 5.20 -2.00 -3.05
N PHE A 95 5.53 -0.75 -3.35
CA PHE A 95 6.48 0.03 -2.57
C PHE A 95 6.02 0.23 -1.12
N LEU A 96 4.75 0.60 -0.90
CA LEU A 96 4.22 0.80 0.46
C LEU A 96 4.16 -0.49 1.27
N ASN A 97 3.79 -1.61 0.64
CA ASN A 97 3.80 -2.92 1.30
C ASN A 97 5.23 -3.36 1.68
N GLN A 98 6.21 -3.11 0.80
CA GLN A 98 7.61 -3.36 1.11
C GLN A 98 8.08 -2.48 2.28
N LEU A 99 7.73 -1.20 2.27
CA LEU A 99 8.07 -0.27 3.34
C LEU A 99 7.43 -0.69 4.69
N GLU A 100 6.19 -1.18 4.67
CA GLU A 100 5.56 -1.74 5.88
C GLU A 100 6.36 -2.93 6.43
N ALA A 101 6.74 -3.87 5.56
CA ALA A 101 7.53 -5.03 5.94
C ALA A 101 8.89 -4.62 6.53
N GLU A 102 9.61 -3.71 5.88
CA GLU A 102 10.90 -3.20 6.38
C GLU A 102 10.78 -2.53 7.76
N VAL A 103 9.70 -1.79 8.02
CA VAL A 103 9.43 -1.19 9.33
C VAL A 103 9.12 -2.25 10.39
N LEU A 104 8.36 -3.29 10.04
CA LEU A 104 8.03 -4.39 10.95
C LEU A 104 9.26 -5.22 11.30
N ASP A 105 10.11 -5.50 10.32
CA ASP A 105 11.37 -6.22 10.50
C ASP A 105 12.31 -5.42 11.40
N PHE A 106 12.49 -4.12 11.11
CA PHE A 106 13.31 -3.24 11.94
C PHE A 106 12.79 -3.15 13.39
N ARG A 107 11.47 -3.04 13.59
CA ARG A 107 10.87 -3.05 14.94
C ARG A 107 11.17 -4.36 15.66
N SER A 108 11.07 -5.49 14.98
CA SER A 108 11.29 -6.82 15.55
C SER A 108 12.75 -7.02 15.93
N ASP A 109 13.69 -6.64 15.05
CA ASP A 109 15.13 -6.69 15.31
C ASP A 109 15.52 -5.77 16.47
N ALA A 110 15.01 -4.54 16.48
CA ALA A 110 15.27 -3.57 17.53
C ALA A 110 14.75 -4.03 18.90
N PHE A 111 13.71 -4.88 18.92
CA PHE A 111 13.19 -5.53 20.14
C PHE A 111 14.05 -6.76 20.52
N ALA A 112 14.44 -7.57 19.53
CA ALA A 112 15.26 -8.76 19.72
C ALA A 112 16.66 -8.44 20.28
N ILE A 113 17.29 -7.36 19.79
CA ILE A 113 18.60 -6.89 20.29
C ILE A 113 18.51 -6.46 21.76
N ARG A 114 17.38 -5.88 22.19
CA ARG A 114 17.18 -5.37 23.55
C ARG A 114 16.73 -6.45 24.55
N HIS A 115 16.11 -7.54 24.10
CA HIS A 115 15.70 -8.67 24.95
C HIS A 115 16.25 -10.03 24.49
N PRO A 116 17.58 -10.23 24.50
CA PRO A 116 18.20 -11.46 23.97
C PRO A 116 17.81 -12.73 24.77
N ALA A 117 17.45 -12.60 26.04
CA ALA A 117 17.12 -13.72 26.93
C ALA A 117 15.71 -14.31 26.72
N LEU A 118 14.80 -13.60 26.04
CA LEU A 118 13.45 -14.11 25.73
C LEU A 118 13.43 -14.97 24.46
N ASN A 119 14.35 -14.72 23.52
CA ASN A 119 14.44 -15.48 22.26
C ASN A 119 14.94 -16.93 22.45
N SER A 120 15.77 -17.21 23.47
CA SER A 120 16.28 -18.57 23.73
C SER A 120 15.25 -19.53 24.33
N ARG A 121 14.18 -19.01 24.95
CA ARG A 121 13.08 -19.81 25.53
C ARG A 121 12.08 -20.31 24.49
N ILE A 122 11.95 -19.61 23.35
CA ILE A 122 11.08 -20.05 22.25
C ILE A 122 11.77 -21.16 21.44
N ALA A 123 13.07 -21.05 21.20
CA ALA A 123 13.85 -22.07 20.48
C ALA A 123 13.99 -23.42 21.24
N SER A 124 13.88 -23.40 22.58
CA SER A 124 13.94 -24.61 23.42
C SER A 124 12.56 -25.21 23.74
N SER A 125 11.47 -24.59 23.26
CA SER A 125 10.08 -25.00 23.49
C SER A 125 9.47 -25.79 22.32
N LEU A 126 10.16 -25.88 21.18
CA LEU A 126 9.71 -26.72 20.07
C LEU A 126 10.06 -28.20 20.36
N PRO A 127 9.07 -29.10 20.53
CA PRO A 127 9.35 -30.52 20.64
C PRO A 127 9.91 -31.01 19.30
N ASN A 128 11.06 -31.70 19.35
CA ASN A 128 11.62 -32.43 18.22
C ASN A 128 10.52 -33.27 17.55
N ARG A 129 10.22 -32.93 16.30
CA ARG A 129 9.48 -33.79 15.37
C ARG A 129 10.16 -33.76 14.02
#